data_AF-A0A1V6K7U0-F1
#
_entry.id   AF-A0A1V6K7U0-F1
#
_cell.length_a   1.000
_cell.length_b   1.000
_cell.length_c   1.000
_cell.angle_alpha   90.00
_cell.angle_beta   90.00
_cell.angle_gamma   90.00
#
_symmetry.space_group_name_H-M   'P 1'
#
loop_
_entity.id
_entity.type
_entity.pdbx_description
1 polymer ?
#
loop_
_entity_poly.entity_id
_entity_poly.type
_entity_poly.pdbx_seq_one_letter_code
_entity_poly.pdbx_strand_id
1 'polypeptide(L)'
;MNKARTLDYRDRALKSYLVLMDLIPALERGDLGAIGDVIWEIEFRGSKRAEVEHHGFEIYRYMAALREAGLEFVGMSSVGPSIAVITGRPEEEVAAILEKAGLRIAIATAVDNEGLKVHREGKV
;
A
#
# COMPACT_ATOMS: atom_id res chain seq x y z
N MET A 1 7.45 -23.01 -12.03
CA MET A 1 7.52 -21.86 -11.10
C MET A 1 6.64 -20.75 -11.69
N ASN A 2 5.64 -20.24 -10.96
CA ASN A 2 4.77 -19.18 -11.49
C ASN A 2 5.56 -17.87 -11.67
N LYS A 3 5.14 -17.02 -12.61
CA LYS A 3 5.84 -15.77 -12.98
C LYS A 3 6.18 -14.89 -11.77
N ALA A 4 5.23 -14.76 -10.84
CA ALA A 4 5.40 -14.04 -9.58
C ALA A 4 6.61 -14.53 -8.76
N ARG A 5 6.74 -15.85 -8.53
CA ARG A 5 7.90 -16.39 -7.79
C ARG A 5 9.20 -16.17 -8.53
N THR A 6 9.22 -16.29 -9.85
CA THR A 6 10.43 -16.00 -10.64
C THR A 6 10.88 -14.54 -10.46
N LEU A 7 9.94 -13.60 -10.49
CA LEU A 7 10.25 -12.18 -10.25
C LEU A 7 10.70 -11.92 -8.80
N ASP A 8 10.03 -12.52 -7.81
CA ASP A 8 10.46 -12.40 -6.41
C ASP A 8 11.86 -12.97 -6.19
N TYR A 9 12.19 -14.12 -6.78
CA TYR A 9 13.55 -14.66 -6.69
C TYR A 9 14.59 -13.70 -7.27
N ARG A 10 14.26 -13.00 -8.36
CA ARG A 10 15.17 -12.01 -8.96
C ARG A 10 15.34 -10.78 -8.06
N ASP A 11 14.25 -10.28 -7.48
CA ASP A 11 14.26 -9.04 -6.72
C ASP A 11 14.54 -9.24 -5.22
N ARG A 12 14.69 -10.48 -4.74
CA ARG A 12 14.77 -10.84 -3.31
C ARG A 12 15.75 -9.98 -2.51
N ALA A 13 16.97 -9.77 -3.01
CA ALA A 13 18.01 -9.06 -2.28
C ALA A 13 17.62 -7.59 -2.09
N LEU A 14 17.11 -6.96 -3.16
CA LEU A 14 16.64 -5.58 -3.10
C LEU A 14 15.38 -5.43 -2.26
N LYS A 15 14.40 -6.33 -2.40
CA LYS A 15 13.19 -6.31 -1.55
C LYS A 15 13.53 -6.47 -0.08
N SER A 16 14.46 -7.36 0.26
CA SER A 16 14.95 -7.51 1.63
C SER A 16 15.64 -6.24 2.12
N TYR A 17 16.45 -5.59 1.29
CA TYR A 17 17.06 -4.30 1.62
C TYR A 17 16.00 -3.22 1.85
N LEU A 18 15.08 -3.01 0.91
CA LEU A 18 13.99 -2.04 1.02
C LEU A 18 13.20 -2.23 2.31
N VAL A 19 12.89 -3.47 2.68
CA VAL A 19 12.15 -3.75 3.93
C VAL A 19 13.02 -3.50 5.17
N LEU A 20 14.19 -4.11 5.23
CA LEU A 20 15.00 -4.13 6.45
C LEU A 20 15.73 -2.81 6.72
N MET A 21 16.21 -2.17 5.65
CA MET A 21 17.10 -1.01 5.74
C MET A 21 16.38 0.31 5.49
N ASP A 22 15.27 0.32 4.75
CA ASP A 22 14.54 1.55 4.43
C ASP A 22 13.18 1.64 5.15
N LEU A 23 12.30 0.64 4.96
CA LEU A 23 10.94 0.65 5.49
C LEU A 23 10.88 0.60 7.01
N ILE A 24 11.54 -0.39 7.64
CA ILE A 24 11.53 -0.52 9.11
C ILE A 24 12.08 0.75 9.77
N PRO A 25 13.24 1.30 9.36
CA PRO A 25 13.72 2.55 9.93
C PRO A 25 12.81 3.76 9.67
N ALA A 26 12.13 3.83 8.53
CA ALA A 26 11.15 4.89 8.26
C ALA A 26 9.92 4.78 9.18
N LEU A 27 9.45 3.55 9.43
CA LEU A 27 8.38 3.27 10.41
C LEU A 27 8.78 3.71 11.82
N GLU A 28 9.98 3.35 12.29
CA GLU A 28 10.49 3.75 13.61
C GLU A 28 10.57 5.27 13.78
N ARG A 29 10.84 6.01 12.69
CA ARG A 29 10.87 7.48 12.70
C ARG A 29 9.50 8.14 12.53
N GLY A 30 8.45 7.38 12.20
CA GLY A 30 7.16 7.93 11.81
C GLY A 30 7.20 8.75 10.50
N ASP A 31 8.15 8.45 9.62
CA ASP A 31 8.37 9.20 8.38
C ASP A 31 7.46 8.68 7.27
N LEU A 32 6.23 9.20 7.22
CA LEU A 32 5.19 8.75 6.29
C LEU A 32 5.59 8.92 4.81
N GLY A 33 6.35 9.96 4.49
CA GLY A 33 6.87 10.19 3.14
C GLY A 33 7.83 9.07 2.74
N ALA A 34 8.84 8.80 3.57
CA ALA A 34 9.81 7.74 3.31
C ALA A 34 9.16 6.34 3.27
N ILE A 35 8.18 6.07 4.15
CA ILE A 35 7.39 4.83 4.11
C ILE A 35 6.71 4.69 2.73
N GLY A 36 6.05 5.75 2.27
CA GLY A 36 5.37 5.80 0.98
C GLY A 36 6.31 5.57 -0.21
N ASP A 37 7.50 6.18 -0.18
CA ASP A 37 8.51 6.03 -1.23
C ASP A 37 9.03 4.58 -1.33
N VAL A 38 9.29 3.92 -0.20
CA VAL A 38 9.74 2.53 -0.20
C VAL A 38 8.66 1.59 -0.70
N ILE A 39 7.40 1.81 -0.29
CA ILE A 39 6.28 0.99 -0.73
C ILE A 39 6.05 1.18 -2.23
N TRP A 40 6.13 2.41 -2.72
CA TRP A 40 6.06 2.71 -4.15
C TRP A 40 7.07 1.89 -4.94
N GLU A 41 8.32 1.81 -4.49
CA GLU A 41 9.35 0.96 -5.12
C GLU A 41 8.99 -0.54 -5.11
N ILE A 42 8.31 -1.03 -4.07
CA ILE A 42 7.89 -2.43 -3.95
C ILE A 42 6.74 -2.77 -4.92
N GLU A 43 5.81 -1.85 -5.17
CA GLU A 43 4.65 -2.07 -6.05
C GLU A 43 5.04 -2.49 -7.47
N PHE A 44 6.19 -2.03 -7.97
CA PHE A 44 6.66 -2.35 -9.33
C PHE A 44 7.61 -3.56 -9.40
N ARG A 45 7.73 -4.34 -8.32
CA ARG A 45 8.71 -5.43 -8.20
C ARG A 45 8.06 -6.77 -7.85
N GLY A 46 8.77 -7.85 -8.17
CA GLY A 46 8.41 -9.19 -7.71
C GLY A 46 6.97 -9.62 -8.03
N SER A 47 6.33 -10.25 -7.06
CA SER A 47 4.93 -10.68 -7.14
C SER A 47 3.95 -9.54 -7.40
N LYS A 48 4.16 -8.34 -6.85
CA LYS A 48 3.23 -7.21 -7.06
C LYS A 48 3.15 -6.80 -8.50
N ARG A 49 4.30 -6.71 -9.17
CA ARG A 49 4.31 -6.47 -10.62
C ARG A 49 3.54 -7.52 -11.40
N ALA A 50 3.71 -8.80 -11.06
CA ALA A 50 2.99 -9.89 -11.74
C ALA A 50 1.48 -9.84 -11.51
N GLU A 51 1.04 -9.42 -10.33
CA GLU A 51 -0.38 -9.24 -9.99
C GLU A 51 -0.99 -8.06 -10.74
N VAL A 52 -0.31 -6.92 -10.83
CA VAL A 52 -0.80 -5.77 -11.61
C VAL A 52 -0.86 -6.07 -13.11
N GLU A 53 0.12 -6.82 -13.63
CA GLU A 53 0.12 -7.33 -15.00
C GLU A 53 -1.15 -8.15 -15.31
N HIS A 54 -1.71 -8.85 -14.31
CA HIS A 54 -2.95 -9.60 -14.46
C HIS A 54 -4.19 -8.69 -14.64
N HIS A 55 -4.13 -7.45 -14.12
CA HIS A 55 -5.20 -6.46 -14.19
C HIS A 55 -5.05 -5.45 -15.34
N GLY A 56 -4.14 -5.69 -16.28
CA GLY A 56 -3.99 -4.85 -17.47
C GLY A 56 -3.34 -3.48 -17.20
N PHE A 57 -2.59 -3.34 -16.11
CA PHE A 57 -1.84 -2.13 -15.73
C PHE A 57 -2.64 -0.85 -15.45
N GLU A 58 -3.93 -0.79 -15.75
CA GLU A 58 -4.76 0.40 -15.52
C GLU A 58 -4.73 0.88 -14.07
N ILE A 59 -4.60 -0.04 -13.11
CA ILE A 59 -4.46 0.32 -11.69
C ILE A 59 -3.24 1.21 -11.43
N TYR A 60 -2.13 1.05 -12.17
CA TYR A 60 -0.98 1.94 -12.04
C TYR A 60 -1.28 3.36 -12.48
N ARG A 61 -2.17 3.57 -13.47
CA ARG A 61 -2.58 4.92 -13.88
C ARG A 61 -3.27 5.65 -12.73
N TYR A 62 -4.16 4.96 -12.03
CA TYR A 62 -4.82 5.51 -10.85
C TYR A 62 -3.82 5.73 -9.72
N MET A 63 -2.98 4.75 -9.41
CA MET A 63 -1.97 4.87 -8.35
C MET A 63 -0.99 6.03 -8.60
N ALA A 64 -0.55 6.22 -9.85
CA ALA A 64 0.32 7.33 -10.25
C ALA A 64 -0.37 8.68 -10.06
N ALA A 65 -1.62 8.83 -10.53
CA ALA A 65 -2.38 10.07 -10.34
C ALA A 65 -2.54 10.43 -8.86
N LEU A 66 -2.73 9.44 -7.99
CA LEU A 66 -2.82 9.63 -6.54
C LEU A 66 -1.48 10.05 -5.91
N ARG A 67 -0.35 9.46 -6.34
CA ARG A 67 0.99 9.90 -5.90
C ARG A 67 1.33 11.30 -6.39
N GLU A 68 1.00 11.63 -7.63
CA GLU A 68 1.20 12.96 -8.22
C GLU A 68 0.37 14.05 -7.52
N ALA A 69 -0.81 13.69 -6.99
CA ALA A 69 -1.59 14.57 -6.11
C ALA A 69 -0.97 14.75 -4.71
N GLY A 70 0.13 14.07 -4.43
CA GLY A 70 0.93 14.17 -3.22
C GLY A 70 0.44 13.30 -2.06
N LEU A 71 -0.33 12.24 -2.33
CA LEU A 71 -0.62 11.23 -1.31
C LEU A 71 0.66 10.42 -1.04
N GLU A 72 1.01 10.30 0.25
CA GLU A 72 2.30 9.78 0.68
C GLU A 72 2.42 8.29 0.40
N PHE A 73 1.52 7.47 0.92
CA PHE A 73 1.47 6.05 0.62
C PHE A 73 0.37 5.77 -0.39
N VAL A 74 0.73 5.13 -1.50
CA VAL A 74 -0.22 4.57 -2.46
C VAL A 74 0.28 3.21 -2.91
N GLY A 75 -0.53 2.16 -2.74
CA GLY A 75 -0.17 0.80 -3.12
C GLY A 75 -1.39 -0.05 -3.47
N MET A 76 -1.22 -1.09 -4.28
CA MET A 76 -2.29 -2.03 -4.54
C MET A 76 -2.49 -2.94 -3.32
N SER A 77 -3.73 -3.01 -2.83
CA SER A 77 -4.06 -3.86 -1.69
C SER A 77 -4.22 -5.32 -2.15
N SER A 78 -3.37 -6.22 -1.62
CA SER A 78 -3.36 -7.64 -1.99
C SER A 78 -3.29 -7.82 -3.52
N VAL A 79 -4.12 -8.66 -4.12
CA VAL A 79 -4.17 -8.84 -5.59
C VAL A 79 -4.98 -7.76 -6.31
N GLY A 80 -5.46 -6.72 -5.61
CA GLY A 80 -6.31 -5.69 -6.18
C GLY A 80 -7.78 -6.12 -6.34
N PRO A 81 -8.62 -5.28 -6.98
CA PRO A 81 -8.28 -4.02 -7.65
C PRO A 81 -8.30 -2.79 -6.73
N SER A 82 -8.42 -2.97 -5.41
CA SER A 82 -8.43 -1.85 -4.47
C SER A 82 -7.04 -1.23 -4.29
N ILE A 83 -7.01 0.08 -4.14
CA ILE A 83 -5.81 0.87 -3.83
C ILE A 83 -5.88 1.25 -2.35
N ALA A 84 -4.81 0.95 -1.62
CA ALA A 84 -4.61 1.43 -0.26
C ALA A 84 -3.91 2.80 -0.30
N VAL A 85 -4.43 3.74 0.48
CA VAL A 85 -3.83 5.04 0.72
C VAL A 85 -3.62 5.21 2.22
N ILE A 86 -2.43 5.64 2.62
CA ILE A 86 -2.12 6.05 4.00
C ILE A 86 -1.56 7.47 3.92
N THR A 87 -2.21 8.41 4.59
CA THR A 87 -1.90 9.83 4.46
C THR A 87 -2.20 10.56 5.77
N GLY A 88 -1.48 11.65 6.03
CA GLY A 88 -1.78 12.57 7.12
C GLY A 88 -2.88 13.59 6.77
N ARG A 89 -3.39 13.57 5.52
CA ARG A 89 -4.39 14.53 5.04
C ARG A 89 -5.78 14.23 5.59
N PRO A 90 -6.62 15.27 5.80
CA PRO A 90 -8.02 15.09 6.16
C PRO A 90 -8.81 14.30 5.11
N GLU A 91 -9.80 13.52 5.56
CA GLU A 91 -10.62 12.67 4.68
C GLU A 91 -11.30 13.46 3.54
N GLU A 92 -11.78 14.67 3.83
CA GLU A 92 -12.43 15.55 2.83
C GLU A 92 -11.47 15.94 1.69
N GLU A 93 -10.20 16.21 2.03
CA GLU A 93 -9.17 16.53 1.04
C GLU A 93 -8.85 15.29 0.18
N VAL A 94 -8.73 14.12 0.82
CA VAL A 94 -8.51 12.85 0.13
C VAL A 94 -9.68 12.52 -0.80
N ALA A 95 -10.92 12.70 -0.35
CA ALA A 95 -12.12 12.48 -1.16
C ALA A 95 -12.13 13.37 -2.42
N ALA A 96 -11.77 14.65 -2.28
CA ALA A 96 -11.67 15.57 -3.42
C ALA A 96 -10.57 15.18 -4.42
N ILE A 97 -9.45 14.61 -3.95
CA ILE A 97 -8.40 14.06 -4.82
C ILE A 97 -8.91 12.82 -5.56
N LEU A 98 -9.55 11.90 -4.84
CA LEU A 98 -10.08 10.65 -5.41
C LEU A 98 -11.17 10.91 -6.45
N GLU A 99 -12.06 11.86 -6.21
CA GLU A 99 -13.13 12.22 -7.14
C GLU A 99 -12.60 12.67 -8.50
N LYS A 100 -11.53 13.48 -8.52
CA LYS A 100 -10.85 13.91 -9.76
C LYS A 100 -10.28 12.73 -10.56
N ALA A 101 -9.91 11.65 -9.87
CA ALA A 101 -9.43 10.41 -10.47
C ALA A 101 -10.57 9.43 -10.80
N GLY A 102 -11.84 9.76 -10.53
CA GLY A 102 -12.97 8.85 -10.72
C GLY A 102 -13.04 7.71 -9.68
N LEU A 103 -12.44 7.92 -8.51
CA LEU A 103 -12.38 6.97 -7.40
C LEU A 103 -13.23 7.45 -6.22
N ARG A 104 -13.49 6.55 -5.27
CA ARG A 104 -14.17 6.86 -4.01
C ARG A 104 -13.53 6.14 -2.84
N ILE A 105 -13.69 6.68 -1.65
CA ILE A 105 -13.34 5.98 -0.40
C ILE A 105 -14.33 4.84 -0.22
N ALA A 106 -13.83 3.60 -0.22
CA ALA A 106 -14.64 2.42 0.08
C ALA A 106 -14.70 2.16 1.59
N ILE A 107 -13.56 2.32 2.27
CA ILE A 107 -13.38 2.13 3.71
C ILE A 107 -12.33 3.15 4.17
N ALA A 108 -12.60 3.84 5.28
CA ALA A 108 -11.64 4.64 6.03
C ALA A 108 -11.44 4.01 7.40
N THR A 109 -10.18 3.81 7.81
CA THR A 109 -9.84 3.19 9.09
C THR A 109 -8.45 3.63 9.53
N ALA A 110 -8.11 3.33 10.79
CA ALA A 110 -6.78 3.52 11.36
C ALA A 110 -6.08 2.18 11.60
N VAL A 111 -4.77 2.23 11.86
CA VAL A 111 -3.98 1.06 12.25
C VAL A 111 -4.40 0.60 13.64
N ASP A 112 -4.78 -0.67 13.75
CA ASP A 112 -4.97 -1.36 15.03
C ASP A 112 -3.65 -2.02 15.45
N ASN A 113 -3.08 -1.53 16.56
CA ASN A 113 -1.83 -2.03 17.13
C ASN A 113 -2.04 -3.02 18.29
N GLU A 114 -3.29 -3.41 18.59
CA GLU A 114 -3.61 -4.28 19.73
C GLU A 114 -3.84 -5.73 19.30
N GLY A 115 -4.20 -5.96 18.04
CA GLY A 115 -4.44 -7.30 17.50
C GLY A 115 -5.75 -7.94 17.99
N LEU A 116 -5.90 -9.26 17.77
CA LEU A 116 -7.12 -9.99 18.11
C LEU A 116 -7.35 -10.03 19.63
N LYS A 117 -8.47 -9.47 20.09
CA LYS A 117 -8.93 -9.57 21.48
C LYS A 117 -10.06 -10.58 21.62
N VAL A 118 -9.99 -11.41 22.67
CA VAL A 118 -11.03 -12.39 23.00
C VAL A 118 -11.65 -12.02 24.34
N HIS A 119 -12.97 -11.80 24.34
CA HIS A 119 -13.75 -11.51 25.54
C HIS A 119 -14.76 -12.62 25.79
N ARG A 120 -15.02 -12.95 27.06
CA ARG A 120 -16.06 -13.89 27.45
C ARG A 120 -17.35 -13.12 27.69
N GLU A 121 -18.39 -13.39 26.91
CA GLU A 121 -19.72 -12.83 27.15
C GLU A 121 -20.51 -13.71 28.13
N GLY A 122 -20.89 -13.17 29.29
CA GLY A 122 -21.75 -13.84 30.28
C GLY A 122 -21.74 -13.17 31.66
N LYS A 123 -22.93 -12.98 32.27
CA LYS A 123 -23.09 -12.46 33.64
C LYS A 123 -22.59 -13.49 34.67
N VAL A 124 -21.78 -13.05 35.62
CA VAL A 124 -21.52 -13.75 36.88
C VAL A 124 -22.82 -13.81 37.68
#